data_AF-A0A6M0RR75-F1
#
_entry.id   AF-A0A6M0RR75-F1
#
_cell.length_a   1.000
_cell.length_b   1.000
_cell.length_c   1.000
_cell.angle_alpha   90.00
_cell.angle_beta   90.00
_cell.angle_gamma   90.00
#
_symmetry.space_group_name_H-M   'P 1'
#
loop_
_entity.id
_entity.type
_entity.pdbx_description
1 polymer ?
#
loop_
_entity_poly.entity_id
_entity_poly.type
_entity_poly.pdbx_seq_one_letter_code
_entity_poly.pdbx_strand_id
1 'polypeptide(L)'
;MPELVVEKDAQPSFIAKQGQYLSYIYNYTQIHGRPPAQADIQSFFRVTPPTVHQMILKLEKEGLLARVAGEARSLHVLIPAEQLPVLVRP
;
A
#
# COMPACT_ATOMS: atom_id res chain seq x y z
N MET A 1 18.81 0.62 -33.30
CA MET A 1 18.39 0.65 -31.89
C MET A 1 17.99 2.08 -31.57
N PRO A 2 16.69 2.39 -31.49
CA PRO A 2 16.22 3.65 -30.92
C PRO A 2 15.79 3.47 -29.47
N GLU A 3 15.89 4.57 -28.72
CA GLU A 3 15.78 4.76 -27.29
C GLU A 3 14.62 4.04 -26.60
N LEU A 4 14.90 3.46 -25.42
CA LEU A 4 13.89 3.25 -24.39
C LEU A 4 13.34 4.63 -24.01
N VAL A 5 12.23 5.01 -24.63
CA VAL A 5 11.24 5.86 -23.97
C VAL A 5 10.83 5.11 -22.71
N VAL A 6 11.44 5.47 -21.58
CA VAL A 6 10.87 5.21 -20.27
C VAL A 6 9.60 6.03 -20.27
N GLU A 7 8.49 5.39 -20.64
CA GLU A 7 7.18 5.98 -20.48
C GLU A 7 7.06 6.33 -19.00
N LYS A 8 7.19 7.62 -18.71
CA LYS A 8 7.01 8.21 -17.40
C LYS A 8 5.50 8.26 -17.15
N ASP A 9 4.84 7.11 -17.29
CA ASP A 9 3.41 6.99 -17.29
C ASP A 9 2.90 7.23 -15.88
N ALA A 10 2.19 8.35 -15.76
CA ALA A 10 1.33 8.75 -14.65
C ALA A 10 1.78 8.26 -13.27
N GLN A 11 2.49 9.11 -12.51
CA GLN A 11 2.64 8.91 -11.07
C GLN A 11 1.25 8.59 -10.49
N PRO A 12 1.05 7.45 -9.82
CA PRO A 12 -0.24 7.07 -9.30
C PRO A 12 -0.72 8.17 -8.37
N SER A 13 -1.87 8.76 -8.73
CA SER A 13 -2.44 9.88 -7.99
C SER A 13 -3.17 9.34 -6.75
N PHE A 14 -2.43 9.14 -5.66
CA PHE A 14 -3.03 8.86 -4.36
C PHE A 14 -2.86 10.04 -3.41
N ILE A 15 -3.81 10.18 -2.49
CA ILE A 15 -3.75 11.18 -1.42
C ILE A 15 -2.60 10.80 -0.48
N ALA A 16 -1.93 11.78 0.14
CA ALA A 16 -0.78 11.56 1.03
C ALA A 16 -0.97 10.39 2.02
N LYS A 17 -2.15 10.28 2.66
CA LYS A 17 -2.45 9.20 3.61
C LYS A 17 -2.53 7.80 2.97
N GLN A 18 -3.02 7.69 1.75
CA GLN A 18 -3.05 6.42 0.99
C GLN A 18 -1.63 5.95 0.69
N GLY A 19 -0.77 6.87 0.24
CA GLY A 19 0.64 6.58 0.00
C GLY A 19 1.35 6.04 1.25
N GLN A 20 1.05 6.60 2.43
CA GLN A 20 1.60 6.11 3.70
C GLN A 20 1.16 4.68 4.01
N TYR A 21 -0.11 4.32 3.73
CA TYR A 21 -0.59 2.94 3.92
C TYR A 21 0.11 1.98 2.97
N LEU A 22 0.24 2.33 1.68
CA LEU A 22 0.94 1.51 0.69
C LEU A 22 2.41 1.29 1.10
N SER A 23 3.07 2.37 1.53
CA SER A 23 4.47 2.33 1.98
C SER A 23 4.64 1.47 3.22
N TYR A 24 3.71 1.54 4.18
CA TYR A 24 3.72 0.67 5.35
C TYR A 24 3.58 -0.81 4.97
N ILE A 25 2.60 -1.13 4.11
CA ILE A 25 2.35 -2.51 3.67
C ILE A 25 3.58 -3.07 2.93
N TYR A 26 4.15 -2.29 2.01
CA TYR A 26 5.36 -2.67 1.28
C TYR A 26 6.54 -2.90 2.23
N ASN A 27 6.88 -1.90 3.06
CA ASN A 27 8.02 -1.98 3.98
C ASN A 27 7.87 -3.11 4.98
N TYR A 28 6.68 -3.31 5.53
CA TYR A 28 6.40 -4.41 6.45
C TYR A 28 6.67 -5.76 5.77
N THR A 29 6.21 -5.92 4.52
CA THR A 29 6.43 -7.14 3.74
C THR A 29 7.91 -7.39 3.49
N GLN A 30 8.67 -6.35 3.13
CA GLN A 30 10.11 -6.47 2.88
C GLN A 30 10.90 -6.85 4.15
N ILE A 31 10.50 -6.32 5.31
CA ILE A 31 11.20 -6.58 6.58
C ILE A 31 10.81 -7.95 7.16
N HIS A 32 9.53 -8.32 7.09
CA HIS A 32 8.99 -9.50 7.78
C HIS A 32 8.78 -10.71 6.87
N GLY A 33 8.99 -10.58 5.56
CA GLY A 33 8.76 -11.63 4.56
C GLY A 33 7.29 -12.01 4.36
N ARG A 34 6.36 -11.26 4.95
CA ARG A 34 4.91 -11.46 4.85
C ARG A 34 4.17 -10.14 5.00
N PRO A 35 3.02 -9.94 4.36
CA PRO A 35 2.27 -8.70 4.49
C PRO A 35 1.63 -8.55 5.88
N PRO A 36 1.35 -7.31 6.32
CA PRO A 36 0.75 -7.04 7.61
C PRO A 36 -0.70 -7.53 7.68
N ALA A 37 -1.16 -7.88 8.87
CA ALA A 37 -2.59 -8.01 9.15
C ALA A 37 -3.22 -6.61 9.37
N GLN A 38 -4.55 -6.53 9.31
CA GLN A 38 -5.25 -5.27 9.61
C GLN A 38 -4.95 -4.77 11.03
N ALA A 39 -4.76 -5.67 12.00
CA ALA A 39 -4.38 -5.31 13.37
C ALA A 39 -3.00 -4.62 13.45
N ASP A 40 -2.03 -5.06 12.64
CA ASP A 40 -0.71 -4.42 12.56
C ASP A 40 -0.83 -2.98 12.02
N ILE A 41 -1.67 -2.79 11.00
CA ILE A 41 -1.94 -1.47 10.41
C ILE A 41 -2.67 -0.57 11.43
N GLN A 42 -3.66 -1.11 12.16
CA GLN A 42 -4.37 -0.39 13.21
C GLN A 42 -3.40 0.11 14.28
N SER A 43 -2.49 -0.76 14.75
CA SER A 43 -1.50 -0.43 15.76
C SER A 43 -0.53 0.66 15.29
N PHE A 44 -0.01 0.52 14.07
CA PHE A 44 0.95 1.50 13.52
C PHE A 44 0.31 2.88 13.29
N PHE A 45 -0.87 2.92 12.68
CA PHE A 45 -1.55 4.19 12.35
C PHE A 45 -2.43 4.74 13.49
N ARG A 46 -2.56 4.01 14.62
CA ARG A 46 -3.39 4.37 15.77
C ARG A 46 -4.83 4.72 15.38
N VAL A 47 -5.40 3.90 14.49
CA VAL A 47 -6.77 4.07 13.98
C VAL A 47 -7.65 2.89 14.37
N THR A 48 -8.96 3.07 14.24
CA THR A 48 -9.94 2.03 14.55
C THR A 48 -10.01 0.95 13.46
N PRO A 49 -10.48 -0.27 13.79
CA PRO A 49 -10.66 -1.34 12.79
C PRO A 49 -11.50 -0.94 11.58
N PRO A 50 -12.64 -0.23 11.71
CA PRO A 50 -13.41 0.23 10.56
C PRO A 50 -12.63 1.15 9.64
N THR A 51 -11.79 2.05 10.18
CA THR A 51 -10.98 2.98 9.39
C THR A 51 -9.94 2.24 8.55
N VAL A 52 -9.25 1.24 9.11
CA VAL A 52 -8.30 0.43 8.34
C VAL A 52 -9.01 -0.35 7.24
N HIS A 53 -10.13 -0.98 7.58
CA HIS A 53 -10.92 -1.74 6.61
C HIS A 53 -11.36 -0.86 5.43
N GLN A 54 -11.92 0.31 5.71
CA GLN A 54 -12.34 1.27 4.68
C GLN A 54 -11.17 1.76 3.83
N MET A 55 -10.00 2.03 4.43
CA MET A 55 -8.81 2.43 3.67
C MET A 55 -8.34 1.33 2.72
N ILE A 56 -8.31 0.07 3.18
CA ILE A 56 -7.94 -1.08 2.34
C ILE A 56 -8.91 -1.24 1.17
N LEU A 57 -10.22 -1.16 1.41
CA LEU A 57 -11.23 -1.22 0.35
C LEU A 57 -11.06 -0.09 -0.66
N LYS A 58 -10.71 1.11 -0.19
CA LYS A 58 -10.46 2.25 -1.07
C LYS A 58 -9.24 2.03 -1.97
N LEU A 59 -8.12 1.60 -1.38
CA LEU A 59 -6.89 1.30 -2.13
C LEU A 59 -7.09 0.16 -3.15
N GLU A 60 -7.89 -0.84 -2.79
CA GLU A 60 -8.28 -1.93 -3.69
C GLU A 60 -9.13 -1.44 -4.86
N LYS A 61 -10.15 -0.61 -4.57
CA LYS A 61 -11.00 0.00 -5.61
C LYS A 61 -10.22 0.88 -6.57
N GLU A 62 -9.18 1.56 -6.08
CA GLU A 62 -8.30 2.41 -6.88
C GLU A 62 -7.20 1.62 -7.62
N GLY A 63 -7.15 0.29 -7.47
CA GLY A 63 -6.15 -0.55 -8.15
C GLY A 63 -4.73 -0.39 -7.61
N LEU A 64 -4.57 0.18 -6.42
CA LEU A 64 -3.26 0.41 -5.78
C LEU A 64 -2.83 -0.76 -4.89
N LEU A 65 -3.79 -1.58 -4.47
CA LEU A 65 -3.61 -2.69 -3.54
C LEU A 65 -4.49 -3.87 -3.98
N ALA A 66 -3.98 -5.10 -3.91
CA ALA A 66 -4.77 -6.32 -4.04
C ALA A 66 -4.90 -7.02 -2.69
N ARG A 67 -5.98 -7.78 -2.51
CA ARG A 67 -6.20 -8.66 -1.36
C ARG A 67 -7.09 -9.84 -1.71
N VAL A 68 -7.07 -10.87 -0.85
CA VAL A 68 -8.06 -11.94 -0.86
C VAL A 68 -9.03 -11.72 0.30
N ALA A 69 -10.34 -11.67 -0.01
CA ALA A 69 -11.37 -11.45 1.00
C ALA A 69 -11.44 -12.63 1.99
N GLY A 70 -11.46 -12.33 3.29
CA GLY A 70 -11.48 -13.34 4.35
C GLY A 70 -10.12 -13.95 4.67
N GLU A 71 -9.09 -13.67 3.89
CA GLU A 71 -7.75 -14.21 4.13
C GLU A 71 -6.87 -13.18 4.85
N ALA A 72 -6.36 -13.57 6.03
CA ALA A 72 -5.40 -12.76 6.76
C ALA A 72 -4.07 -12.72 6.01
N ARG A 73 -3.39 -11.56 6.01
CA ARG A 73 -2.07 -11.40 5.39
C ARG A 73 -2.05 -11.70 3.89
N SER A 74 -3.05 -11.19 3.17
CA SER A 74 -3.17 -11.30 1.72
C SER A 74 -2.95 -9.96 0.99
N LEU A 75 -2.47 -8.92 1.68
CA LEU A 75 -2.32 -7.59 1.10
C LEU A 75 -1.09 -7.52 0.18
N HIS A 76 -1.28 -7.06 -1.05
CA HIS A 76 -0.21 -6.88 -2.03
C HIS A 76 -0.27 -5.49 -2.65
N VAL A 77 0.83 -4.73 -2.55
CA VAL A 77 0.94 -3.41 -3.20
C VAL A 77 1.17 -3.62 -4.70
N LEU A 78 0.36 -2.95 -5.52
CA LEU A 78 0.41 -3.07 -6.98
C LEU A 78 1.25 -1.97 -7.65
N ILE A 79 1.76 -1.04 -6.83
CA ILE A 79 2.54 0.12 -7.28
C ILE A 79 4.04 -0.17 -7.14
N PRO A 80 4.86 0.22 -8.12
CA PRO A 80 6.32 0.10 -8.02
C PRO A 80 6.88 0.83 -6.80
N ALA A 81 7.93 0.27 -6.20
CA ALA A 81 8.53 0.81 -4.98
C ALA A 81 9.07 2.24 -5.15
N GLU A 82 9.51 2.58 -6.36
CA GLU A 82 10.05 3.88 -6.73
C GLU A 82 9.00 5.00 -6.69
N GLN A 83 7.72 4.63 -6.74
CA GLN A 83 6.58 5.55 -6.70
C GLN A 83 5.96 5.64 -5.30
N LEU A 84 6.39 4.78 -4.37
CA LEU A 84 5.93 4.84 -2.98
C LEU A 84 6.62 6.01 -2.25
N PRO A 85 5.88 6.83 -1.49
CA PRO A 85 6.50 7.84 -0.68
C PRO A 85 7.32 7.21 0.44
N VAL A 86 8.22 7.98 1.03
CA VAL A 86 8.90 7.55 2.26
C VAL A 86 7.84 7.38 3.37
N LEU A 87 7.89 6.23 4.05
CA LEU A 87 7.04 5.98 5.21
C LEU A 87 7.42 6.93 6.35
N VAL A 88 6.49 7.80 6.71
CA VAL A 88 6.59 8.71 7.86
C VAL A 88 5.79 8.09 9.00
N ARG A 89 6.41 8.02 10.18
CA ARG A 89 5.71 7.54 11.37
C ARG A 89 4.59 8.56 11.72
N PRO A 90 3.33 8.10 11.82
CA PRO A 90 2.18 8.95 12.12
C PRO A 90 2.13 9.39 13.59
#